data_AF-A0A357NBR3-F1
#
_entry.id   AF-A0A357NBR3-F1
#
_cell.length_a   1.000
_cell.length_b   1.000
_cell.length_c   1.000
_cell.angle_alpha   90.00
_cell.angle_beta   90.00
_cell.angle_gamma   90.00
#
_symmetry.space_group_name_H-M   'P 1'
#
loop_
_entity.id
_entity.type
_entity.pdbx_description
1 polymer ?
#
loop_
_entity_poly.entity_id
_entity_poly.type
_entity_poly.pdbx_seq_one_letter_code
_entity_poly.pdbx_strand_id
1 'polypeptide(L)' 'MFKGKIVVLMGGPSTEREVSLRTGGAIYQALSARGCQVTTLELDRNVAAKLQAESPD' A
#
# COMPACT_ATOMS: atom_id res chain seq x y z
N MET A 1 19.38 -4.22 -5.69
CA MET A 1 18.39 -4.43 -4.61
C MET A 1 17.74 -3.09 -4.32
N PHE A 2 16.42 -2.98 -4.47
CA PHE A 2 15.70 -1.77 -4.07
C PHE A 2 15.75 -1.67 -2.55
N LYS A 3 16.24 -0.56 -2.01
CA LYS A 3 16.42 -0.35 -0.56
C LYS A 3 15.34 0.56 0.05
N GLY A 4 14.40 1.03 -0.77
CA GLY A 4 13.32 1.91 -0.32
C GLY A 4 12.14 1.15 0.28
N LYS A 5 11.54 1.71 1.32
CA LYS A 5 10.28 1.32 1.94
C LYS A 5 9.13 1.81 1.07
N ILE A 6 8.31 0.86 0.60
CA ILE A 6 7.19 1.11 -0.30
C ILE A 6 5.88 0.91 0.47
N VAL A 7 4.93 1.83 0.31
CA VAL A 7 3.56 1.68 0.82
C VAL A 7 2.60 1.54 -0.37
N VAL A 8 1.81 0.47 -0.37
CA VAL A 8 0.73 0.26 -1.34
C VAL A 8 -0.58 0.73 -0.72
N LEU A 9 -1.10 1.85 -1.23
CA LEU A 9 -2.43 2.34 -0.87
C LEU A 9 -3.52 1.54 -1.56
N MET A 10 -4.54 1.13 -0.81
CA MET A 10 -5.65 0.31 -1.32
C MET A 10 -6.96 0.61 -0.60
N GLY A 11 -8.07 0.15 -1.16
CA GLY A 11 -9.41 0.42 -0.66
C GLY A 11 -9.91 1.81 -1.07
N GLY A 12 -10.35 2.60 -0.09
CA GLY A 12 -10.95 3.91 -0.31
C GLY A 12 -12.46 3.98 -0.11
N PRO A 13 -13.06 5.18 -0.18
CA PRO A 13 -14.50 5.41 -0.03
C PRO A 13 -15.32 5.17 -1.32
N SER A 14 -14.66 4.86 -2.43
CA SER A 14 -15.32 4.60 -3.73
C SER A 14 -16.08 3.27 -3.71
N THR A 15 -17.07 3.13 -4.59
CA THR A 15 -17.72 1.84 -4.92
C THR A 15 -16.73 0.81 -5.47
N GLU A 16 -15.56 1.25 -5.95
CA GLU A 16 -14.48 0.39 -6.43
C GLU A 16 -13.56 -0.14 -5.32
N ARG A 17 -13.91 0.08 -4.04
CA ARG A 17 -13.12 -0.35 -2.87
C ARG A 17 -12.63 -1.80 -2.98
N GLU A 18 -13.51 -2.74 -3.29
CA GLU A 18 -13.14 -4.16 -3.39
C GLU A 18 -12.15 -4.42 -4.53
N VAL A 19 -12.31 -3.72 -5.67
CA VAL A 19 -11.38 -3.81 -6.81
C VAL A 19 -10.02 -3.24 -6.43
N SER A 20 -9.99 -2.12 -5.71
CA SER A 20 -8.78 -1.49 -5.19
C SER A 20 -8.04 -2.40 -4.20
N LEU A 21 -8.75 -3.07 -3.29
CA LEU A 21 -8.17 -4.05 -2.36
C LEU A 21 -7.54 -5.24 -3.10
N ARG A 22 -8.24 -5.80 -4.10
CA ARG A 22 -7.72 -6.93 -4.89
C ARG A 22 -6.48 -6.55 -5.68
N THR A 23 -6.51 -5.39 -6.34
CA THR A 23 -5.39 -4.89 -7.14
C THR A 23 -4.20 -4.54 -6.24
N GLY A 24 -4.42 -3.82 -5.15
CA GLY A 24 -3.39 -3.47 -4.18
C GLY A 24 -2.74 -4.71 -3.54
N GLY A 25 -3.55 -5.73 -3.22
CA GLY A 25 -3.05 -7.02 -2.74
C GLY A 25 -2.13 -7.71 -3.75
N ALA A 26 -2.50 -7.73 -5.04
CA ALA A 26 -1.65 -8.30 -6.09
C ALA A 26 -0.31 -7.56 -6.25
N ILE A 27 -0.32 -6.22 -6.15
CA ILE A 27 0.88 -5.38 -6.21
C ILE A 27 1.80 -5.66 -5.00
N TYR A 28 1.23 -5.72 -3.80
CA TYR A 28 1.97 -6.07 -2.58
C TYR A 28 2.68 -7.41 -2.73
N GLN A 29 1.97 -8.45 -3.20
CA GLN A 29 2.55 -9.78 -3.41
C GLN A 29 3.68 -9.75 -4.43
N ALA A 30 3.51 -9.04 -5.55
CA ALA A 30 4.55 -8.92 -6.57
C ALA A 30 5.81 -8.20 -6.08
N LEU A 31 5.65 -7.13 -5.29
CA LEU A 31 6.77 -6.38 -4.70
C LEU A 31 7.46 -7.19 -3.60
N SER A 32 6.69 -7.86 -2.75
CA SER A 32 7.20 -8.72 -1.68
C SER A 32 8.00 -9.89 -2.25
N ALA A 33 7.50 -10.55 -3.30
CA ALA A 33 8.21 -11.63 -3.99
C ALA A 33 9.55 -11.19 -4.62
N ARG A 34 9.73 -9.90 -4.89
CA ARG A 34 10.98 -9.32 -5.40
C ARG A 34 11.93 -8.89 -4.27
N GLY A 35 11.58 -9.13 -3.01
CA GLY A 35 12.36 -8.78 -1.84
C GLY A 35 12.32 -7.29 -1.48
N CYS A 36 11.33 -6.54 -1.98
CA CYS A 36 11.14 -5.14 -1.60
C CYS A 36 10.54 -5.04 -0.18
N GLN A 37 10.96 -4.03 0.59
CA GLN A 37 10.33 -3.70 1.87
C GLN A 37 9.02 -2.98 1.59
N VAL A 38 7.93 -3.74 1.47
CA VAL A 38 6.61 -3.22 1.10
C VAL A 38 5.60 -3.46 2.22
N THR A 39 4.73 -2.49 2.47
CA THR A 39 3.56 -2.61 3.35
C THR A 39 2.29 -2.14 2.65
N THR A 40 1.14 -2.48 3.21
CA THR A 40 -0.17 -2.11 2.68
C THR A 40 -0.83 -1.10 3.59
N LEU A 41 -1.53 -0.11 3.02
CA LEU A 41 -2.27 0.86 3.79
C LEU A 41 -3.66 1.12 3.20
N GLU A 42 -4.67 1.11 4.07
CA GLU A 42 -6.04 1.47 3.74
C GLU A 42 -6.16 2.98 3.48
N LEU A 43 -6.77 3.36 2.35
CA LEU A 43 -7.12 4.74 2.05
C LEU A 43 -8.34 5.16 2.89
N ASP A 44 -8.09 5.53 4.15
CA ASP A 44 -9.09 6.08 5.06
C ASP A 44 -8.83 7.57 5.37
N ARG A 45 -9.66 8.16 6.23
CA ARG A 45 -9.52 9.58 6.61
C ARG A 45 -8.22 9.89 7.36
N ASN A 46 -7.56 8.87 7.92
CA ASN A 46 -6.32 8.99 8.68
C ASN A 46 -5.08 8.59 7.84
N VAL A 47 -5.25 8.34 6.54
CA VAL A 47 -4.19 7.91 5.62
C VAL A 47 -2.95 8.81 5.68
N ALA A 48 -3.13 10.13 5.79
CA ALA A 48 -2.03 11.09 5.83
C ALA A 48 -1.15 10.92 7.07
N ALA A 49 -1.78 10.77 8.24
CA ALA A 49 -1.07 10.53 9.50
C ALA A 49 -0.35 9.17 9.49
N LYS A 50 -1.00 8.14 8.94
CA LYS A 50 -0.41 6.82 8.80
C LYS A 50 0.77 6.80 7.82
N LEU A 51 0.68 7.53 6.70
CA LEU A 51 1.78 7.66 5.74
C LEU A 51 2.97 8.39 6.35
N GLN A 52 2.74 9.46 7.13
CA GLN A 52 3.81 10.12 7.88
C GLN A 52 4.49 9.17 8.86
N ALA A 53 3.70 8.40 9.63
CA ALA A 53 4.24 7.41 10.58
C ALA A 53 5.03 6.29 9.87
N GLU A 54 4.56 5.85 8.70
CA GLU A 54 5.26 4.85 7.91
C GLU A 54 6.53 5.37 7.23
N SER A 55 6.61 6.67 6.91
CA SER A 55 7.80 7.28 6.26
C SER A 55 8.34 6.44 5.08
N PRO A 56 7.52 6.17 4.04
CA PRO A 56 7.99 5.51 2.82
C PRO A 56 9.01 6.38 2.06
N ASP A 57 9.89 5.73 1.30
CA ASP A 57 10.92 6.36 0.46
C ASP A 57 10.35 6.93 -0.86
#